data_AF-A0A2M7BLX0-F1
#
_entry.id   AF-A0A2M7BLX0-F1
#
_cell.length_a   1.000
_cell.length_b   1.000
_cell.length_c   1.000
_cell.angle_alpha   90.00
_cell.angle_beta   90.00
_cell.angle_gamma   90.00
#
_symmetry.space_group_name_H-M   'P 1'
#
loop_
_entity.id
_entity.type
_entity.pdbx_description
1 polymer ?
#
loop_
_entity_poly.entity_id
_entity_poly.type
_entity_poly.pdbx_seq_one_letter_code
_entity_poly.pdbx_strand_id
1 'polypeptide(L)'
;MTQDDCRLYETCSAPLCPLDRASLLNGIWYPDEEICRSRTFGNLPWIRQQGKIAKSASPTDRYFHPEMLQRNCIVKKGIAGLDPDEIEKPQLQKWLDDHPERKELSDEKKTILRQRAKEGRFWVKGSRRCDTGQPPSKGGQSRF
;
A
#
# COMPACT_ATOMS: atom_id res chain seq x y z
N MET A 1 13.28 -25.63 -2.03
CA MET A 1 12.03 -25.79 -1.28
C MET A 1 11.02 -26.38 -2.24
N THR A 2 10.62 -27.62 -1.99
CA THR A 2 9.51 -28.28 -2.71
C THR A 2 8.19 -27.94 -2.02
N GLN A 3 7.04 -28.28 -2.64
CA GLN A 3 5.73 -28.06 -2.02
C GLN A 3 5.63 -28.70 -0.63
N ASP A 4 6.29 -29.84 -0.42
CA ASP A 4 6.35 -30.57 0.86
C ASP A 4 7.03 -29.79 2.00
N ASP A 5 7.92 -28.84 1.69
CA ASP A 5 8.58 -28.01 2.71
C ASP A 5 7.65 -26.92 3.28
N CYS A 6 6.51 -26.66 2.63
CA CYS A 6 5.55 -25.66 3.07
C CYS A 6 4.55 -26.26 4.06
N ARG A 7 4.73 -25.95 5.34
CA ARG A 7 3.82 -26.38 6.43
C ARG A 7 2.36 -25.95 6.25
N LEU A 8 2.10 -24.96 5.40
CA LEU A 8 0.76 -24.46 5.13
C LEU A 8 0.17 -25.04 3.84
N TYR A 9 0.88 -25.90 3.12
CA TYR A 9 0.45 -26.37 1.79
C TYR A 9 -0.99 -26.91 1.79
N GLU A 10 -1.33 -27.77 2.76
CA GLU A 10 -2.67 -28.37 2.88
C GLU A 10 -3.74 -27.44 3.47
N THR A 11 -3.34 -26.33 4.09
CA THR A 11 -4.26 -25.41 4.80
C THR A 11 -4.32 -24.01 4.19
N CYS A 12 -3.54 -23.77 3.13
CA CYS A 12 -3.43 -22.46 2.48
C CYS A 12 -4.53 -22.33 1.42
N SER A 13 -5.47 -21.42 1.66
CA SER A 13 -6.55 -21.09 0.71
C SER A 13 -6.18 -19.99 -0.28
N ALA A 14 -4.92 -19.55 -0.33
CA ALA A 14 -4.50 -18.50 -1.25
C ALA A 14 -4.43 -19.02 -2.69
N PRO A 15 -5.07 -18.36 -3.67
CA PRO A 15 -5.13 -18.84 -5.07
C PRO A 15 -3.79 -18.67 -5.79
N LEU A 16 -2.95 -17.72 -5.36
CA LEU A 16 -1.60 -17.52 -5.89
C LEU A 16 -0.57 -18.12 -4.93
N CYS A 17 0.06 -19.21 -5.34
CA CYS A 17 1.11 -19.88 -4.58
C CYS A 17 2.50 -19.61 -5.18
N PRO A 18 3.49 -19.17 -4.37
CA PRO A 18 4.88 -19.01 -4.82
C PRO A 18 5.54 -20.30 -5.31
N LEU A 19 5.04 -21.45 -4.86
CA LEU A 19 5.58 -22.77 -5.21
C LEU A 19 4.92 -23.35 -6.47
N ASP A 20 3.83 -22.75 -6.95
CA ASP A 20 3.17 -23.17 -8.18
C ASP A 20 3.45 -22.18 -9.32
N ARG A 21 4.18 -22.65 -10.33
CA ARG A 21 4.51 -21.83 -11.51
C ARG A 21 3.29 -21.54 -12.37
N ALA A 22 2.30 -22.43 -12.42
CA ALA A 22 1.11 -22.21 -13.24
C ALA A 22 0.29 -21.04 -12.71
N SER A 23 0.07 -21.00 -11.39
CA SER A 23 -0.56 -19.87 -10.69
C SER A 23 0.20 -18.55 -10.90
N LEU A 24 1.53 -18.57 -10.97
CA LEU A 24 2.31 -17.34 -11.20
C LEU A 24 2.28 -16.83 -12.64
N LEU A 25 1.97 -17.69 -13.61
CA LEU A 25 1.94 -17.33 -15.03
C LEU A 25 0.55 -16.87 -15.48
N ASN A 26 -0.49 -17.61 -15.13
CA ASN A 26 -1.86 -17.37 -15.60
C ASN A 26 -2.87 -17.29 -14.46
N GLY A 27 -2.40 -17.13 -13.22
CA GLY A 27 -3.30 -16.98 -12.08
C GLY A 27 -4.08 -15.68 -12.15
N ILE A 28 -5.20 -15.65 -11.44
CA ILE A 28 -5.97 -14.44 -11.16
C ILE A 28 -6.12 -14.34 -9.65
N TRP A 29 -6.22 -13.12 -9.14
CA TRP A 29 -6.44 -12.88 -7.72
C TRP A 29 -7.35 -11.67 -7.51
N TYR A 30 -8.37 -11.82 -6.68
CA TYR A 30 -9.26 -10.74 -6.29
C TYR A 30 -8.87 -10.17 -4.91
N PRO A 31 -9.10 -8.86 -4.66
CA PRO A 31 -8.76 -8.21 -3.41
C PRO A 31 -9.37 -8.81 -2.13
N ASP A 32 -10.50 -9.50 -2.25
CA ASP A 32 -11.22 -10.17 -1.18
C ASP A 32 -10.72 -11.61 -0.94
N GLU A 33 -9.90 -12.15 -1.84
CA GLU A 33 -9.31 -13.48 -1.69
C GLU A 33 -8.12 -13.50 -0.72
N GLU A 34 -7.89 -14.67 -0.15
CA GLU A 34 -6.81 -14.91 0.80
C GLU A 34 -5.41 -14.75 0.17
N ILE A 35 -4.48 -14.26 0.97
CA ILE A 35 -3.09 -14.05 0.58
C ILE A 35 -2.22 -15.08 1.30
N CYS A 36 -1.14 -15.55 0.66
CA CYS A 36 -0.21 -16.51 1.25
C CYS A 36 0.31 -16.02 2.62
N ARG A 37 0.02 -16.78 3.68
CA ARG A 37 0.39 -16.48 5.08
C ARG A 37 1.74 -17.06 5.50
N SER A 38 2.47 -17.71 4.60
CA SER A 38 3.76 -18.34 4.91
C SER A 38 4.77 -17.31 5.39
N ARG A 39 5.44 -17.58 6.52
CA ARG A 39 6.50 -16.68 7.04
C ARG A 39 7.72 -16.63 6.13
N THR A 40 7.96 -17.70 5.37
CA THR A 40 9.08 -17.81 4.42
C THR A 40 8.80 -16.99 3.17
N PHE A 41 7.60 -17.11 2.60
CA PHE A 41 7.25 -16.48 1.32
C PHE A 41 6.54 -15.13 1.46
N GLY A 42 5.97 -14.82 2.62
CA GLY A 42 5.21 -13.57 2.84
C GLY A 42 6.04 -12.29 2.69
N ASN A 43 7.36 -12.41 2.70
CA ASN A 43 8.28 -11.29 2.43
C ASN A 43 8.51 -11.02 0.93
N LEU A 44 8.04 -11.90 0.04
CA LEU A 44 8.16 -11.68 -1.40
C LEU A 44 7.46 -10.37 -1.81
N PRO A 45 8.08 -9.56 -2.70
CA PRO A 45 7.54 -8.26 -3.08
C PRO A 45 6.09 -8.31 -3.56
N TRP A 46 5.74 -9.31 -4.37
CA TRP A 46 4.40 -9.46 -4.94
C TRP A 46 3.34 -9.88 -3.91
N ILE A 47 3.69 -10.72 -2.93
CA ILE A 47 2.80 -11.05 -1.80
C ILE A 47 2.54 -9.81 -0.94
N ARG A 48 3.59 -9.04 -0.66
CA ARG A 48 3.45 -7.76 0.05
C ARG A 48 2.62 -6.76 -0.76
N GLN A 49 2.69 -6.82 -2.08
CA GLN A 49 1.91 -5.99 -2.98
C GLN A 49 0.43 -6.36 -2.93
N GLN A 50 0.07 -7.65 -2.96
CA GLN A 50 -1.31 -8.12 -2.74
C GLN A 50 -1.87 -7.51 -1.45
N GLY A 51 -1.13 -7.55 -0.34
CA GLY A 51 -1.58 -7.00 0.94
C GLY A 51 -1.77 -5.48 0.95
N LYS A 52 -1.07 -4.73 0.09
CA LYS A 52 -1.30 -3.28 -0.09
C LYS A 52 -2.53 -3.02 -0.95
N ILE A 53 -2.70 -3.81 -2.01
CA ILE A 53 -3.83 -3.74 -2.94
C ILE A 53 -5.11 -4.11 -2.20
N ALA A 54 -5.16 -5.23 -1.47
CA ALA A 54 -6.33 -5.63 -0.67
C ALA A 54 -6.86 -4.52 0.26
N LYS A 55 -5.98 -3.68 0.80
CA LYS A 55 -6.35 -2.56 1.70
C LYS A 55 -6.80 -1.29 0.97
N SER A 56 -6.49 -1.17 -0.31
CA SER A 56 -6.63 0.07 -1.09
C SER A 56 -7.49 -0.10 -2.33
N ALA A 57 -7.81 -1.34 -2.70
CA ALA A 57 -8.54 -1.68 -3.91
C ALA A 57 -10.00 -1.27 -3.79
N SER A 58 -10.51 -0.69 -4.86
CA SER A 58 -11.91 -0.37 -5.03
C SER A 58 -12.15 -0.16 -6.53
N PRO A 59 -13.08 -0.90 -7.16
CA PRO A 59 -13.96 -1.94 -6.59
C PRO A 59 -13.23 -3.27 -6.30
N THR A 60 -13.84 -4.13 -5.46
CA THR A 60 -13.32 -5.48 -5.12
C THR A 60 -13.65 -6.54 -6.17
N ASP A 61 -14.62 -6.28 -7.05
CA ASP A 61 -15.08 -7.24 -8.07
C ASP A 61 -14.12 -7.36 -9.28
N ARG A 62 -12.93 -6.76 -9.18
CA ARG A 62 -11.93 -6.74 -10.24
C ARG A 62 -10.71 -7.53 -9.84
N TYR A 63 -10.19 -8.32 -10.77
CA TYR A 63 -9.05 -9.18 -10.51
C TYR A 63 -7.73 -8.51 -10.86
N PHE A 64 -6.65 -9.03 -10.31
CA PHE A 64 -5.29 -8.59 -10.57
C PHE A 64 -4.49 -9.76 -11.14
N HIS A 65 -3.82 -9.51 -12.26
CA HIS A 65 -2.92 -10.47 -12.89
C HIS A 65 -1.57 -10.52 -12.14
N PRO A 66 -0.89 -11.67 -12.06
CA PRO A 66 0.43 -11.82 -11.45
C PRO A 66 1.46 -10.80 -11.93
N GLU A 67 1.42 -10.42 -13.21
CA GLU A 67 2.28 -9.38 -13.78
C GLU A 67 2.10 -8.01 -13.10
N MET A 68 0.87 -7.67 -12.72
CA MET A 68 0.54 -6.44 -11.99
C MET A 68 1.09 -6.49 -10.56
N LEU A 69 1.03 -7.67 -9.93
CA LEU A 69 1.48 -7.91 -8.55
C LEU A 69 3.00 -7.95 -8.43
N GLN A 70 3.69 -8.48 -9.44
CA GLN A 70 5.14 -8.55 -9.49
C GLN A 70 5.80 -7.17 -9.62
N ARG A 71 5.11 -6.21 -10.24
CA ARG A 71 5.61 -4.82 -10.31
C ARG A 71 5.50 -4.12 -8.97
N ASN A 72 6.62 -3.55 -8.50
CA ASN A 72 6.67 -2.72 -7.30
C ASN A 72 6.13 -1.30 -7.58
N CYS A 73 4.84 -1.21 -7.92
CA CYS A 73 4.16 0.04 -8.21
C CYS A 73 3.64 0.73 -6.93
N ILE A 74 3.33 2.02 -7.05
CA ILE A 74 2.75 2.81 -5.96
C ILE A 74 1.25 2.55 -5.88
N VAL A 75 0.82 1.74 -4.91
CA VAL A 75 -0.60 1.51 -4.64
C VAL A 75 -1.22 2.78 -4.06
N LYS A 76 -2.09 3.43 -4.84
CA LYS A 76 -2.94 4.54 -4.39
C LYS A 76 -4.27 4.00 -3.87
N LYS A 77 -5.00 4.81 -3.10
CA LYS A 77 -6.37 4.49 -2.69
C LYS A 77 -7.28 4.47 -3.91
N GLY A 78 -8.17 3.47 -3.99
CA GLY A 78 -9.06 3.26 -5.12
C GLY A 78 -8.36 2.63 -6.33
N ILE A 79 -7.35 1.79 -6.10
CA ILE A 79 -6.73 1.06 -7.21
C ILE A 79 -7.75 0.05 -7.75
N ALA A 80 -7.97 0.08 -9.07
CA ALA A 80 -8.86 -0.83 -9.76
C ALA A 80 -8.05 -1.92 -10.46
N GLY A 81 -8.59 -3.15 -10.45
CA GLY A 81 -8.08 -4.28 -11.21
C GLY A 81 -8.59 -4.29 -12.65
N LEU A 82 -8.41 -5.44 -13.30
CA LEU A 82 -8.94 -5.77 -14.61
C LEU A 82 -10.40 -6.25 -14.49
N ASP A 83 -11.16 -6.01 -15.54
CA ASP A 83 -12.57 -6.41 -15.64
C ASP A 83 -12.67 -7.79 -16.34
N PRO A 84 -13.34 -8.79 -15.73
CA PRO A 84 -13.48 -10.14 -16.32
C PRO A 84 -14.35 -10.17 -17.59
N ASP A 85 -15.19 -9.17 -17.82
CA ASP A 85 -16.07 -9.11 -19.00
C ASP A 85 -15.37 -8.50 -20.23
N GLU A 86 -14.20 -7.89 -20.04
CA GLU A 86 -13.40 -7.26 -21.10
C GLU A 86 -12.17 -8.09 -21.49
N ILE A 87 -11.59 -7.79 -22.66
CA ILE A 87 -10.39 -8.48 -23.13
C ILE A 87 -9.20 -8.14 -22.23
N GLU A 88 -8.54 -9.16 -21.66
CA GLU A 88 -7.49 -9.01 -20.65
C GLU A 88 -6.25 -8.24 -21.15
N LYS A 89 -5.66 -8.66 -22.28
CA LYS A 89 -4.39 -8.11 -22.80
C LYS A 89 -4.33 -6.58 -22.91
N PRO A 90 -5.30 -5.89 -23.55
CA PRO A 90 -5.26 -4.44 -23.67
C PRO A 90 -5.45 -3.74 -22.32
N GLN A 91 -6.30 -4.29 -21.44
CA GLN A 91 -6.51 -3.73 -20.09
C GLN A 91 -5.24 -3.87 -19.23
N LEU A 92 -4.59 -5.04 -19.28
CA LEU A 92 -3.34 -5.30 -18.58
C LEU A 92 -2.26 -4.32 -19.05
N GLN A 93 -2.06 -4.19 -20.36
CA GLN A 93 -1.08 -3.25 -20.92
C GLN A 93 -1.34 -1.82 -20.45
N LYS A 94 -2.59 -1.34 -20.59
CA LYS A 94 -3.00 -0.01 -20.13
C LYS A 94 -2.71 0.19 -18.64
N TRP A 95 -3.06 -0.80 -17.81
CA TRP A 95 -2.81 -0.73 -16.37
C TRP A 95 -1.32 -0.63 -16.06
N LEU A 96 -0.50 -1.42 -16.77
CA LEU A 96 0.96 -1.44 -16.62
C LEU A 96 1.60 -0.11 -17.03
N ASP A 97 1.03 0.60 -18.01
CA ASP A 97 1.46 1.93 -18.43
C ASP A 97 1.04 3.02 -17.42
N ASP A 98 -0.17 2.93 -16.87
CA ASP A 98 -0.68 3.86 -15.85
C ASP A 98 0.02 3.69 -14.48
N HIS A 99 0.58 2.51 -14.21
CA HIS A 99 1.24 2.16 -12.95
C HIS A 99 2.72 1.80 -13.17
N PRO A 100 3.57 2.78 -13.50
CA PRO A 100 4.98 2.53 -13.71
C PRO A 100 5.66 2.02 -12.44
N GLU A 101 6.67 1.18 -12.62
CA GLU A 101 7.48 0.68 -11.51
C GLU A 101 8.13 1.84 -10.76
N ARG A 102 8.09 1.79 -9.43
CA ARG A 102 8.76 2.79 -8.62
C ARG A 102 10.26 2.66 -8.84
N LYS A 103 10.86 3.66 -9.49
CA LYS A 103 12.31 3.81 -9.52
C LYS A 103 12.84 3.84 -8.09
N GLU A 104 13.74 2.92 -7.76
CA GLU A 104 14.42 2.93 -6.47
C GLU A 104 15.21 4.25 -6.35
N LEU A 105 14.83 5.07 -5.37
CA LEU A 105 15.62 6.24 -5.04
C LEU A 105 16.98 5.75 -4.54
N SER A 106 18.07 6.37 -4.98
CA SER A 106 19.40 6.08 -4.44
C SER A 106 19.40 6.25 -2.92
N ASP A 107 20.22 5.46 -2.22
CA ASP A 107 20.25 5.47 -0.76
C ASP A 107 20.58 6.86 -0.18
N GLU A 108 21.36 7.66 -0.91
CA GLU A 108 21.65 9.05 -0.57
C GLU A 108 20.40 9.95 -0.61
N LYS A 109 19.50 9.78 -1.59
CA LYS A 109 18.23 10.52 -1.59
C LYS A 109 17.32 10.05 -0.46
N LYS A 110 17.35 8.75 -0.11
CA LYS A 110 16.59 8.21 1.03
C LYS A 110 17.09 8.79 2.37
N THR A 111 18.40 8.96 2.56
CA THR A 111 18.96 9.54 3.80
C THR A 111 18.60 11.01 3.94
N ILE A 112 18.71 11.80 2.87
CA ILE A 112 18.32 13.23 2.86
C ILE A 112 16.84 13.38 3.21
N LEU A 113 15.95 12.57 2.63
CA LEU A 113 14.52 12.60 2.97
C LEU A 113 14.25 12.19 4.42
N ARG A 114 14.98 11.20 4.96
CA ARG A 114 14.89 10.82 6.38
C ARG A 114 15.36 11.93 7.31
N GLN A 115 16.43 12.65 6.96
CA GLN A 115 16.94 13.79 7.72
C GLN A 115 15.91 14.93 7.73
N ARG A 116 15.40 15.33 6.56
CA ARG A 116 14.35 16.36 6.45
C ARG A 116 13.07 16.00 7.22
N ALA A 117 12.66 14.74 7.21
CA ALA A 117 11.50 14.27 7.97
C ALA A 117 11.74 14.20 9.50
N LYS A 118 13.00 14.13 9.96
CA LYS A 118 13.34 14.30 11.38
C LYS A 118 13.28 15.78 11.76
N GLU A 119 13.84 16.66 10.93
CA GLU A 119 13.85 18.11 11.14
C GLU A 119 12.43 18.70 11.13
N GLY A 120 11.58 18.30 10.18
CA GLY A 120 10.19 18.76 10.10
C GLY A 120 9.27 18.25 11.23
N ARG A 121 9.64 17.15 11.92
CA ARG A 121 8.88 16.63 13.07
C ARG A 121 9.08 17.44 14.35
N PHE A 122 10.10 18.28 14.39
CA PHE A 122 10.44 19.10 15.56
C PHE A 122 9.41 20.21 15.84
N TRP A 123 8.72 20.71 14.80
CA TRP A 123 7.81 21.86 14.92
C TRP A 123 6.35 21.55 15.29
N VAL A 124 5.91 20.29 15.31
CA VAL A 124 4.48 19.93 15.56
C VAL A 124 4.17 19.67 17.04
N LYS A 125 5.16 19.65 17.93
CA LYS A 125 4.99 19.28 19.35
C LYS A 125 4.93 20.48 20.32
N GLY A 126 4.24 21.56 19.93
CA GLY A 126 4.25 22.81 20.71
C GLY A 126 3.03 23.74 20.56
N SER A 127 1.79 23.24 20.57
CA SER A 127 0.67 24.07 21.07
C SER A 127 -0.49 23.23 21.56
N ARG A 128 -0.49 22.98 22.87
CA ARG A 128 -1.71 22.83 23.67
C ARG A 128 -1.33 22.92 25.14
N ARG A 129 -1.30 24.15 25.66
CA ARG A 129 -1.63 24.45 27.05
C ARG A 129 -2.59 25.63 27.08
N CYS A 130 -3.54 25.48 27.99
CA CYS A 130 -4.58 26.37 28.53
C CYS A 130 -4.11 27.84 28.64
N ASP A 131 -5.00 28.83 28.64
CA ASP A 131 -5.76 29.15 29.86
C ASP A 131 -6.88 30.16 29.57
N THR A 132 -8.01 29.94 30.24
CA THR A 132 -9.13 30.86 30.44
C THR A 132 -8.67 32.17 31.09
N GLY A 133 -8.69 33.28 30.33
CA GLY A 133 -8.39 34.62 30.84
C GLY A 133 -9.55 35.57 30.59
N GLN A 134 -10.34 35.82 31.63
CA GLN A 134 -11.37 36.85 31.75
C GLN A 134 -10.84 38.25 31.35
N PRO A 135 -11.57 39.08 30.58
CA PRO A 135 -11.09 40.41 30.22
C PRO A 135 -11.10 41.39 31.41
N PRO A 136 -10.08 42.26 31.54
CA PRO A 136 -10.01 43.24 32.63
C PRO A 136 -10.94 44.44 32.40
N SER A 137 -11.65 44.82 33.45
CA SER A 137 -12.41 46.06 33.59
C SER A 137 -11.54 47.28 33.26
N LYS A 138 -11.95 48.07 32.26
CA LYS A 138 -11.36 49.39 31.99
C LYS A 138 -12.02 50.45 32.86
N GLY A 139 -11.34 50.82 33.95
CA GLY A 139 -11.50 52.13 34.56
C GLY A 139 -10.78 53.19 33.72
N GLY A 140 -11.51 54.19 33.25
CA GLY A 140 -10.98 55.38 32.59
C GLY A 140 -11.53 56.63 33.29
N GLN A 141 -10.63 57.42 33.86
CA GLN A 141 -10.90 58.66 34.60
C GLN A 141 -11.30 59.81 33.67
N SER A 142 -12.26 60.62 34.14
CA SER A 142 -12.31 62.09 34.19
C SER A 142 -11.88 62.92 32.97
N ARG A 143 -12.77 63.83 32.51
CA ARG A 143 -12.59 65.30 32.65
C ARG A 143 -13.66 66.12 31.89
N PHE A 144 -14.07 67.21 32.56
CA PHE A 144 -14.85 68.39 32.16
C PHE A 144 -16.36 68.26 31.97
#